data_AF-A0A0B1S936-F1
#
_entry.id   AF-A0A0B1S936-F1
#
_cell.length_a   1.000
_cell.length_b   1.000
_cell.length_c   1.000
_cell.angle_alpha   90.00
_cell.angle_beta   90.00
_cell.angle_gamma   90.00
#
_symmetry.space_group_name_H-M   'P 1'
#
loop_
_entity.id
_entity.type
_entity.pdbx_description
1 polymer ?
#
loop_
_entity_poly.entity_id
_entity_poly.type
_entity_poly.pdbx_seq_one_letter_code
_entity_poly.pdbx_strand_id
1 'polypeptide(L)'
;LHILHVVQVYKNELIVDGFTDPNSDDRICLGLLSNVNRNPTIENTRRHIGKGINLVYTSDYDLYIQNLSESPIFVQSRNLNYNMHQEQTIVCRVPPHSAAVCVFSNIVFQQMLQNAKMRGAEELHALQKVCFIRLSFVKG
;
A
#
# COMPACT_ATOMS: atom_id res chain seq x y z
N LEU A 1 7.66 0.63 -12.98
CA LEU A 1 8.39 -0.50 -12.36
C LEU A 1 7.73 -1.79 -12.85
N HIS A 2 8.39 -2.57 -13.71
CA HIS A 2 7.94 -3.92 -14.02
C HIS A 2 8.09 -4.80 -12.76
N ILE A 3 7.01 -5.49 -12.41
CA ILE A 3 6.90 -6.35 -11.22
C ILE A 3 7.91 -7.49 -11.35
N LEU A 4 8.90 -7.56 -10.46
CA LEU A 4 9.93 -8.60 -10.51
C LEU A 4 9.60 -9.81 -9.64
N HIS A 5 8.80 -9.71 -8.59
CA HIS A 5 8.34 -10.87 -7.79
C HIS A 5 7.01 -10.55 -7.10
N VAL A 6 6.08 -11.51 -7.06
CA VAL A 6 4.87 -11.46 -6.23
C VAL A 6 5.21 -12.13 -4.90
N VAL A 7 4.98 -11.43 -3.78
CA VAL A 7 5.19 -11.95 -2.44
C VAL A 7 3.83 -12.18 -1.79
N GLN A 8 3.61 -13.40 -1.29
CA GLN A 8 2.44 -13.74 -0.47
C GLN A 8 2.81 -13.57 0.99
N VAL A 9 1.93 -12.92 1.76
CA VAL A 9 2.15 -12.60 3.16
C VAL A 9 1.03 -13.24 3.97
N TYR A 10 1.39 -13.94 5.04
CA TYR A 10 0.45 -14.66 5.92
C TYR A 10 0.43 -14.10 7.34
N LYS A 11 1.34 -13.18 7.65
CA LYS A 11 1.40 -12.49 8.95
C LYS A 11 0.49 -11.28 8.94
N ASN A 12 -0.08 -10.97 10.11
CA ASN A 12 -0.92 -9.79 10.32
C ASN A 12 -0.11 -8.50 10.44
N GLU A 13 1.20 -8.59 10.64
CA GLU A 13 2.09 -7.43 10.66
C GLU A 13 3.27 -7.71 9.73
N LEU A 14 3.64 -6.70 8.93
CA LEU A 14 4.70 -6.81 7.94
C LEU A 14 5.42 -5.48 7.77
N ILE A 15 6.75 -5.51 7.84
CA ILE A 15 7.59 -4.36 7.50
C ILE A 15 7.99 -4.41 6.02
N VAL A 16 7.87 -3.29 5.31
CA VAL A 16 8.41 -3.15 3.94
C VAL A 16 9.39 -2.01 3.93
N ASP A 17 10.67 -2.29 3.68
CA ASP A 17 11.74 -1.31 3.86
C ASP A 17 12.81 -1.32 2.76
N GLY A 18 13.77 -0.40 2.87
CA GLY A 18 14.86 -0.21 1.90
C GLY A 18 16.14 -0.97 2.23
N PHE A 19 16.16 -1.78 3.30
CA PHE A 19 17.35 -2.48 3.76
C PHE A 19 17.59 -3.79 2.98
N THR A 20 18.61 -4.54 3.40
CA THR A 20 19.13 -5.69 2.64
C THR A 20 19.14 -7.00 3.43
N ASP A 21 18.26 -7.15 4.42
CA ASP A 21 18.22 -8.36 5.25
C ASP A 21 17.35 -9.44 4.58
N PRO A 22 17.90 -10.59 4.16
CA PRO A 22 17.14 -11.61 3.42
C PRO A 22 16.29 -12.53 4.32
N ASN A 23 16.46 -12.51 5.65
CA ASN A 23 16.01 -13.59 6.52
C ASN A 23 14.85 -13.20 7.46
N SER A 24 13.68 -12.86 6.92
CA SER A 24 12.51 -12.59 7.77
C SER A 24 11.19 -12.82 7.02
N ASP A 25 10.31 -13.62 7.63
CA ASP A 25 8.97 -13.93 7.11
C ASP A 25 7.98 -12.78 7.32
N ASP A 26 8.32 -11.83 8.18
CA ASP A 26 7.56 -10.64 8.57
C ASP A 26 8.13 -9.34 7.96
N ARG A 27 9.04 -9.46 6.98
CA ARG A 27 9.71 -8.31 6.38
C ARG A 27 10.02 -8.48 4.91
N ILE A 28 9.73 -7.44 4.13
CA ILE A 28 10.10 -7.33 2.71
C ILE A 28 11.17 -6.26 2.56
N CYS A 29 12.41 -6.70 2.36
CA CYS A 29 13.56 -5.84 2.10
C CYS A 29 13.68 -5.51 0.61
N LEU A 30 13.23 -4.32 0.21
CA LEU A 30 13.29 -3.89 -1.18
C LEU A 30 14.72 -3.68 -1.65
N GLY A 31 15.69 -3.45 -0.75
CA GLY A 31 17.11 -3.24 -1.04
C GLY A 31 17.78 -4.40 -1.77
N LEU A 32 17.35 -5.64 -1.51
CA LEU A 32 17.89 -6.87 -2.12
C LEU A 32 17.48 -7.09 -3.56
N LEU A 33 16.34 -6.53 -3.97
CA LEU A 33 15.87 -6.69 -5.33
C LEU A 33 16.91 -6.07 -6.27
N SER A 34 17.37 -6.81 -7.28
CA SER A 34 18.26 -6.30 -8.32
C SER A 34 17.46 -5.89 -9.55
N ASN A 35 17.86 -4.83 -10.24
CA ASN A 35 17.33 -4.51 -11.56
C ASN A 35 18.43 -3.82 -12.38
N VAL A 36 18.87 -4.47 -13.46
CA VAL A 36 19.95 -4.02 -14.33
C VAL A 36 19.62 -2.73 -15.09
N ASN A 37 18.33 -2.41 -15.24
CA ASN A 37 17.85 -1.22 -15.94
C ASN A 37 17.65 -0.03 -14.99
N ARG A 38 18.23 -0.06 -13.79
CA ARG A 38 18.12 1.06 -12.83
C ARG A 38 18.93 2.26 -13.29
N ASN A 39 18.27 3.41 -13.26
CA ASN A 39 18.93 4.69 -13.44
C ASN A 39 19.31 5.32 -12.07
N PRO A 40 20.18 6.34 -12.04
CA PRO A 40 20.62 7.00 -10.81
C PRO A 40 19.47 7.57 -9.96
N THR A 41 18.38 8.02 -10.58
CA THR A 41 17.21 8.53 -9.86
C THR A 41 16.51 7.43 -9.06
N ILE A 42 16.38 6.23 -9.62
CA ILE A 42 15.77 5.07 -8.93
C ILE A 42 16.66 4.63 -7.76
N GLU A 43 17.98 4.54 -7.97
CA GLU A 43 18.94 4.22 -6.89
C GLU A 43 18.88 5.28 -5.76
N ASN A 44 18.78 6.56 -6.11
CA ASN A 44 18.62 7.62 -5.13
C ASN A 44 17.31 7.49 -4.35
N THR A 45 16.18 7.25 -5.02
CA THR A 45 14.88 7.02 -4.36
C THR A 45 14.94 5.81 -3.41
N ARG A 46 15.58 4.71 -3.81
CA ARG A 46 15.69 3.51 -2.97
C ARG A 46 16.45 3.77 -1.66
N ARG A 47 17.51 4.58 -1.70
CA ARG A 47 18.25 5.00 -0.51
C ARG A 47 17.38 5.76 0.52
N HIS A 48 16.33 6.44 0.06
CA HIS A 48 15.43 7.21 0.90
C HIS A 48 14.23 6.41 1.43
N ILE A 49 14.07 5.13 1.05
CA ILE A 49 13.04 4.28 1.63
C ILE A 49 13.32 4.08 3.13
N GLY A 50 14.57 3.83 3.51
CA GLY A 50 14.98 3.68 4.91
C GLY A 50 14.20 2.58 5.61
N LYS A 51 13.63 2.87 6.79
CA LYS A 51 12.74 1.96 7.55
C LYS A 51 11.39 1.68 6.86
N GLY A 52 11.07 2.42 5.79
CA GLY A 52 9.90 2.18 4.95
C GLY A 52 8.57 2.29 5.69
N ILE A 53 7.76 1.24 5.64
CA ILE A 53 6.42 1.21 6.22
C ILE A 53 6.18 -0.03 7.09
N ASN A 54 5.26 0.11 8.03
CA ASN A 54 4.62 -1.02 8.71
C ASN A 54 3.20 -1.21 8.17
N LEU A 55 2.87 -2.43 7.77
CA LEU A 55 1.54 -2.86 7.37
C LEU A 55 0.94 -3.68 8.50
N VAL A 56 -0.24 -3.29 8.98
CA VAL A 56 -0.95 -4.01 10.04
C VAL A 56 -2.35 -4.39 9.55
N TYR A 57 -2.61 -5.68 9.51
CA TYR A 57 -3.90 -6.29 9.22
C TYR A 57 -4.57 -6.71 10.52
N THR A 58 -5.74 -6.15 10.81
CA THR A 58 -6.44 -6.36 12.07
C THR A 58 -7.38 -7.57 12.02
N SER A 59 -7.85 -8.01 13.19
CA SER A 59 -8.89 -9.05 13.30
C SER A 59 -10.23 -8.64 12.65
N ASP A 60 -10.47 -7.33 12.50
CA ASP A 60 -11.68 -6.79 11.87
C ASP A 60 -11.56 -6.68 10.35
N TYR A 61 -10.47 -7.22 9.79
CA TYR A 61 -10.14 -7.23 8.35
C TYR A 61 -9.79 -5.84 7.79
N ASP A 62 -9.38 -4.91 8.66
CA ASP A 62 -8.90 -3.59 8.26
C ASP A 62 -7.38 -3.63 8.01
N LEU A 63 -6.90 -2.84 7.05
CA LEU A 63 -5.48 -2.69 6.74
C LEU A 63 -5.02 -1.27 7.05
N TYR A 64 -3.97 -1.18 7.85
CA TYR A 64 -3.32 0.07 8.22
C TYR A 64 -1.90 0.16 7.66
N ILE A 65 -1.49 1.38 7.33
CA ILE A 65 -0.11 1.71 6.95
C ILE A 65 0.42 2.76 7.91
N GLN A 66 1.54 2.46 8.56
CA GLN A 66 2.35 3.44 9.29
C GLN A 66 3.61 3.76 8.50
N ASN A 67 3.89 5.05 8.30
CA ASN A 67 5.12 5.48 7.65
C ASN A 67 6.25 5.59 8.69
N LEU A 68 7.26 4.73 8.56
CA LEU A 68 8.46 4.71 9.40
C LEU A 68 9.65 5.42 8.72
N SER A 69 9.49 5.85 7.47
CA SER A 69 10.51 6.49 6.67
C SER A 69 10.66 7.98 7.02
N GLU A 70 11.85 8.52 6.76
CA GLU A 70 12.12 9.97 6.75
C GLU A 70 11.49 10.69 5.54
N SER A 71 11.03 9.92 4.54
CA SER A 71 10.38 10.43 3.34
C SER A 71 8.87 10.15 3.34
N PRO A 72 8.06 10.98 2.67
CA PRO A 72 6.65 10.68 2.50
C PRO A 72 6.44 9.43 1.64
N ILE A 73 5.31 8.77 1.86
CA ILE A 73 4.77 7.74 0.98
C ILE A 73 3.46 8.22 0.37
N PHE A 74 3.07 7.60 -0.73
CA PHE A 74 1.91 7.98 -1.51
C PHE A 74 1.04 6.74 -1.71
N VAL A 75 -0.20 6.81 -1.21
CA VAL A 75 -1.15 5.69 -1.19
C VAL A 75 -2.33 6.03 -2.08
N GLN A 76 -2.60 5.17 -3.07
CA GLN A 76 -3.84 5.18 -3.82
C GLN A 76 -4.70 4.02 -3.34
N SER A 77 -5.69 4.31 -2.51
CA SER A 77 -6.71 3.35 -2.09
C SER A 77 -8.10 3.89 -2.37
N ARG A 78 -8.87 3.14 -3.18
CA ARG A 78 -10.26 3.50 -3.46
C ARG A 78 -11.15 3.42 -2.23
N ASN A 79 -10.84 2.48 -1.32
CA ASN A 79 -11.59 2.30 -0.08
C ASN A 79 -11.40 3.52 0.85
N LEU A 80 -10.15 3.94 1.04
CA LEU A 80 -9.82 5.15 1.81
C LEU A 80 -10.47 6.39 1.20
N ASN A 81 -10.32 6.58 -0.12
CA ASN A 81 -10.88 7.73 -0.81
C ASN A 81 -12.40 7.76 -0.71
N TYR A 82 -13.07 6.60 -0.82
CA TYR A 82 -14.51 6.50 -0.62
C TYR A 82 -14.92 6.92 0.79
N ASN A 83 -14.20 6.44 1.82
CA ASN A 83 -14.45 6.81 3.22
C ASN A 83 -14.23 8.31 3.50
N MET A 84 -13.32 8.95 2.77
CA MET A 84 -13.05 10.39 2.85
C MET A 84 -13.93 11.24 1.92
N HIS A 85 -14.89 10.64 1.22
CA HIS A 85 -15.73 11.32 0.22
C HIS A 85 -14.92 12.01 -0.90
N GLN A 86 -13.87 11.34 -1.37
CA GLN A 86 -12.97 11.80 -2.42
C GLN A 86 -13.08 10.96 -3.69
N GLU A 87 -12.59 11.50 -4.80
CA GLU A 87 -12.43 10.77 -6.06
C GLU A 87 -11.58 9.51 -5.87
N GLN A 88 -12.04 8.37 -6.38
CA GLN A 88 -11.42 7.06 -6.10
C GLN A 88 -9.98 6.94 -6.62
N THR A 89 -9.57 7.79 -7.57
CA THR A 89 -8.23 7.80 -8.16
C THR A 89 -7.23 8.69 -7.43
N ILE A 90 -7.65 9.45 -6.41
CA ILE A 90 -6.76 10.33 -5.64
C ILE A 90 -5.64 9.54 -4.97
N VAL A 91 -4.46 10.17 -4.91
CA VAL A 91 -3.29 9.66 -4.21
C VAL A 91 -3.13 10.45 -2.92
N CYS A 92 -3.27 9.77 -1.78
CA CYS A 92 -3.07 10.35 -0.46
C CYS A 92 -1.58 10.40 -0.12
N ARG A 93 -1.07 11.57 0.25
CA ARG A 93 0.28 11.72 0.79
C ARG A 93 0.27 11.42 2.29
N VAL A 94 1.06 10.44 2.72
CA VAL A 94 1.26 10.10 4.12
C VAL A 94 2.63 10.66 4.57
N PRO A 95 2.67 11.60 5.52
CA PRO A 95 3.91 12.24 5.97
C PRO A 95 4.92 11.26 6.62
N PRO A 96 6.21 11.63 6.70
CA PRO A 96 7.20 10.91 7.52
C PRO A 96 6.73 10.76 8.97
N HIS A 97 7.04 9.62 9.60
CA HIS A 97 6.76 9.33 11.02
C HIS A 97 5.31 9.56 11.46
N SER A 98 4.35 9.45 10.54
CA SER A 98 2.95 9.67 10.85
C SER A 98 2.36 8.53 11.68
N ALA A 99 1.26 8.80 12.36
CA ALA A 99 0.39 7.75 12.87
C ALA A 99 -0.09 6.83 11.74
N ALA A 100 -0.53 5.62 12.12
CA ALA A 100 -1.06 4.65 11.18
C ALA A 100 -2.36 5.17 10.51
N VAL A 101 -2.44 5.04 9.19
CA VAL A 101 -3.61 5.41 8.39
C VAL A 101 -4.33 4.13 7.98
N CYS A 102 -5.64 4.05 8.23
CA CYS A 102 -6.47 2.97 7.70
C CYS A 102 -6.60 3.15 6.19
N VAL A 103 -5.97 2.28 5.41
CA VAL A 103 -6.01 2.35 3.93
C VAL A 103 -7.07 1.42 3.36
N PHE A 104 -7.57 0.48 4.15
CA PHE A 104 -8.71 -0.35 3.79
C PHE A 104 -9.53 -0.63 5.04
N SER A 105 -10.79 -0.23 5.04
CA SER A 105 -11.75 -0.65 6.05
C SER A 105 -12.73 -1.67 5.47
N ASN A 106 -12.89 -2.79 6.15
CA ASN A 106 -13.84 -3.82 5.76
C ASN A 106 -15.29 -3.31 5.85
N ILE A 107 -15.64 -2.51 6.86
CA ILE A 107 -16.98 -1.91 6.97
C ILE A 107 -17.29 -1.06 5.74
N VAL A 108 -16.34 -0.22 5.32
CA VAL A 108 -16.47 0.61 4.12
C VAL A 108 -16.60 -0.28 2.87
N PHE A 109 -15.81 -1.34 2.78
CA PHE A 109 -15.90 -2.28 1.66
C PHE A 109 -17.27 -2.97 1.57
N GLN A 110 -17.84 -3.40 2.70
CA GLN A 110 -19.17 -4.00 2.74
C GLN A 110 -20.25 -3.02 2.25
N GLN A 111 -20.15 -1.74 2.62
CA GLN A 111 -21.06 -0.70 2.11
C GLN A 111 -20.92 -0.51 0.60
N MET A 112 -19.69 -0.45 0.08
CA MET A 112 -19.42 -0.36 -1.35
C MET A 112 -19.97 -1.57 -2.11
N LEU A 113 -19.83 -2.77 -1.54
CA LEU A 113 -20.34 -4.02 -2.10
C LEU A 113 -21.88 -4.03 -2.16
N GLN A 114 -22.56 -3.62 -1.10
CA GLN A 114 -24.02 -3.50 -1.09
C GLN A 114 -24.51 -2.51 -2.14
N ASN A 115 -23.86 -1.35 -2.26
CA ASN A 115 -24.18 -0.35 -3.26
C ASN A 115 -23.95 -0.87 -4.70
N ALA A 116 -22.84 -1.57 -4.93
CA ALA A 116 -22.53 -2.17 -6.23
C ALA A 116 -23.56 -3.23 -6.62
N LYS A 117 -23.98 -4.09 -5.67
CA LYS A 117 -24.99 -5.12 -5.89
C LYS A 117 -26.33 -4.55 -6.39
N MET A 118 -26.72 -3.38 -5.90
CA MET A 118 -27.95 -2.69 -6.33
C MET A 118 -27.84 -2.07 -7.73
N ARG A 119 -26.63 -1.73 -8.17
CA ARG A 119 -26.37 -1.04 -9.44
C ARG A 119 -26.08 -1.97 -10.62
N GLY A 120 -25.77 -3.25 -10.35
CA GLY A 120 -25.62 -4.29 -11.36
C GLY A 120 -24.18 -4.75 -11.58
N ALA A 121 -23.99 -5.57 -12.61
CA ALA A 121 -22.75 -6.33 -12.82
C ALA A 121 -21.52 -5.46 -13.11
N GLU A 122 -21.68 -4.33 -13.81
CA GLU A 122 -20.56 -3.44 -14.14
C GLU A 122 -19.91 -2.84 -12.90
N GLU A 123 -20.73 -2.39 -11.93
CA GLU A 123 -20.24 -1.85 -10.66
C GLU A 123 -19.57 -2.92 -9.80
N LEU A 124 -20.10 -4.15 -9.84
CA LEU A 124 -19.46 -5.28 -9.16
C LEU A 124 -18.08 -5.60 -9.75
N HIS A 125 -17.94 -5.54 -11.07
CA HIS A 125 -16.65 -5.71 -11.72
C HIS A 125 -15.69 -4.55 -11.39
N ALA A 126 -16.19 -3.30 -11.33
CA ALA A 126 -15.40 -2.17 -10.89
C ALA A 126 -14.92 -2.30 -9.42
N LEU A 127 -15.70 -2.97 -8.56
CA LEU A 127 -15.34 -3.21 -7.15
C LEU A 127 -14.07 -4.04 -7.00
N GLN A 128 -13.72 -4.90 -7.97
CA GLN A 128 -12.43 -5.60 -7.98
C GLN A 128 -11.25 -4.65 -7.84
N LYS A 129 -11.36 -3.43 -8.40
CA LYS A 129 -10.31 -2.40 -8.33
C LYS A 129 -10.14 -1.83 -6.92
N VAL A 130 -11.11 -2.00 -6.02
CA VAL A 130 -11.03 -1.57 -4.61
C VAL A 130 -10.10 -2.46 -3.80
N CYS A 131 -9.97 -3.73 -4.19
CA CYS A 131 -9.08 -4.69 -3.56
C CYS A 131 -7.60 -4.47 -3.92
N PHE A 132 -7.29 -3.52 -4.82
CA PHE A 132 -5.92 -3.17 -5.20
C PHE A 132 -5.56 -1.79 -4.65
N ILE A 133 -4.56 -1.77 -3.77
CA ILE A 133 -3.96 -0.54 -3.25
C ILE A 133 -2.60 -0.37 -3.89
N ARG A 134 -2.32 0.84 -4.40
CA ARG A 134 -0.99 1.18 -4.93
C ARG A 134 -0.26 2.06 -3.94
N LEU A 135 1.02 1.76 -3.76
CA LEU A 135 1.91 2.49 -2.87
C LEU A 135 3.13 2.96 -3.68
N SER A 136 3.58 4.18 -3.43
CA SER A 136 4.86 4.68 -3.87
C SER A 136 5.65 5.27 -2.71
N PHE A 137 6.97 5.04 -2.71
CA PHE A 137 7.89 5.62 -1.75
C PHE A 137 8.53 6.89 -2.33
N VAL A 138 8.68 7.93 -1.52
CA VAL A 138 9.41 9.18 -1.80
C VAL A 138 8.75 10.09 -2.85
N LYS A 139 8.25 9.55 -3.96
CA LYS A 139 7.62 10.29 -5.06
C LYS A 139 6.16 9.87 -5.27
N GLY A 140 5.28 10.84 -5.49
CA GLY A 140 3.87 10.65 -5.83
C GLY A 140 3.61 10.54 -7.31
#